data_AF-A0A7X6MWL2-F1
#
_entry.id   AF-A0A7X6MWL2-F1
#
_cell.length_a   1.000
_cell.length_b   1.000
_cell.length_c   1.000
_cell.angle_alpha   90.00
_cell.angle_beta   90.00
_cell.angle_gamma   90.00
#
_symmetry.space_group_name_H-M   'P 1'
#
loop_
_entity.id
_entity.type
_entity.pdbx_description
1 polymer ?
#
loop_
_entity_poly.entity_id
_entity_poly.type
_entity_poly.pdbx_seq_one_letter_code
_entity_poly.pdbx_strand_id
1 'polypeptide(L)'
;MEDWIDQPKYLTSSQLLELEQAGFAIQNHSKTHPHLSQLSLSEQDQELLTAKNKLEDLLKQDITSIATPYGNHNADTLSVAQSLKTDLLFTGQTGIPSSELSDPYQLPRISLLQSHSFEEFLDFLLNY
;
A
#
# COMPACT_ATOMS: atom_id res chain seq x y z
N MET A 1 1.24 16.64 -11.09
CA MET A 1 -0.08 16.13 -10.65
C MET A 1 0.01 15.84 -9.17
N GLU A 2 -1.04 16.22 -8.45
CA GLU A 2 -1.00 16.56 -7.04
C GLU A 2 -1.16 15.35 -6.12
N ASP A 3 -0.46 15.47 -5.01
CA ASP A 3 -0.47 14.68 -3.80
C ASP A 3 -1.83 14.79 -3.07
N TRP A 4 -2.33 13.69 -2.48
CA TRP A 4 -3.72 13.57 -2.05
C TRP A 4 -3.97 13.97 -0.59
N ILE A 5 -2.93 14.01 0.24
CA ILE A 5 -3.07 14.42 1.65
C ILE A 5 -3.49 15.89 1.69
N ASP A 6 -4.42 16.23 2.58
CA ASP A 6 -5.02 17.57 2.74
C ASP A 6 -5.92 18.02 1.57
N GLN A 7 -6.24 17.13 0.63
CA GLN A 7 -7.18 17.41 -0.45
C GLN A 7 -8.63 17.08 -0.07
N PRO A 8 -9.64 17.74 -0.67
CA PRO A 8 -11.04 17.41 -0.46
C PRO A 8 -11.32 15.92 -0.70
N LYS A 9 -12.06 15.30 0.22
CA LYS A 9 -12.42 13.85 0.24
C LYS A 9 -11.29 12.89 0.66
N TYR A 10 -10.10 13.39 0.96
CA TYR A 10 -8.98 12.60 1.47
C TYR A 10 -8.66 12.99 2.91
N LEU A 11 -7.83 12.18 3.57
CA LEU A 11 -7.39 12.45 4.93
C LEU A 11 -6.45 13.65 4.97
N THR A 12 -6.66 14.50 5.97
CA THR A 12 -5.74 15.60 6.28
C THR A 12 -4.53 15.08 7.06
N SER A 13 -3.43 15.85 7.03
CA SER A 13 -2.24 15.58 7.82
C SER A 13 -2.55 15.44 9.32
N SER A 14 -3.50 16.23 9.85
CA SER A 14 -3.93 16.13 11.25
C SER A 14 -4.68 14.83 11.55
N GLN A 15 -5.56 14.38 10.64
CA GLN A 15 -6.27 13.12 10.79
C GLN A 15 -5.34 11.91 10.66
N LEU A 16 -4.32 11.99 9.81
CA LEU A 16 -3.30 10.93 9.72
C LEU A 16 -2.52 10.79 11.04
N LEU A 17 -2.15 11.91 11.66
CA LEU A 17 -1.51 11.91 12.98
C LEU A 17 -2.44 11.39 14.08
N GLU A 18 -3.74 11.71 14.04
CA GLU A 18 -4.73 11.17 14.97
C GLU A 18 -4.86 9.65 14.85
N LEU A 19 -4.93 9.13 13.63
CA LEU A 19 -4.98 7.69 13.37
C LEU A 19 -3.70 6.97 13.81
N GLU A 20 -2.53 7.57 13.55
CA GLU A 20 -1.24 7.06 14.02
C GLU A 20 -1.19 6.96 15.54
N GLN A 21 -1.62 8.01 16.26
CA GLN A 21 -1.71 8.00 17.72
C GLN A 21 -2.72 6.97 18.26
N ALA A 22 -3.75 6.65 17.48
CA ALA A 22 -4.71 5.60 17.78
C ALA A 22 -4.21 4.18 17.47
N GLY A 23 -2.98 4.03 16.96
CA GLY A 23 -2.33 2.74 16.69
C GLY A 23 -2.52 2.21 15.27
N PHE A 24 -3.02 3.04 14.33
CA PHE A 24 -3.10 2.65 12.92
C PHE A 24 -1.75 2.82 12.23
N ALA A 25 -1.38 1.83 11.41
CA ALA A 25 -0.25 1.96 10.51
C ALA A 25 -0.67 2.77 9.27
N ILE A 26 0.02 3.87 9.00
CA ILE A 26 -0.14 4.68 7.79
C ILE A 26 1.05 4.40 6.87
N GLN A 27 0.80 3.93 5.65
CA GLN A 27 1.82 3.36 4.76
C GLN A 27 1.65 3.86 3.31
N ASN A 28 2.56 3.45 2.42
CA ASN A 28 2.70 4.03 1.09
C ASN A 28 1.68 3.46 0.07
N HIS A 29 1.04 4.35 -0.71
CA HIS A 29 0.15 3.98 -1.81
C HIS A 29 0.46 4.76 -3.10
N SER A 30 1.74 5.06 -3.34
CA SER A 30 2.24 6.04 -4.34
C SER A 30 1.79 7.47 -4.09
N LYS A 31 2.32 8.42 -4.87
CA LYS A 31 2.02 9.85 -4.71
C LYS A 31 0.74 10.24 -5.43
N THR A 32 0.54 9.75 -6.65
CA THR A 32 -0.56 10.19 -7.54
C THR A 32 -1.50 9.06 -7.96
N HIS A 33 -1.33 7.86 -7.41
CA HIS A 33 -2.09 6.66 -7.75
C HIS A 33 -2.03 6.28 -9.25
N PRO A 34 -0.84 6.24 -9.89
CA PRO A 34 -0.72 5.80 -11.27
C PRO A 34 -0.73 4.27 -11.36
N HIS A 35 -0.99 3.73 -12.56
CA HIS A 35 -0.65 2.34 -12.87
C HIS A 35 0.87 2.16 -12.90
N LEU A 36 1.49 1.76 -11.78
CA LEU A 36 2.96 1.67 -11.65
C LEU A 36 3.59 0.85 -12.78
N SER A 37 2.99 -0.27 -13.17
CA SER A 37 3.51 -1.15 -14.23
C SER A 37 3.55 -0.52 -15.64
N GLN A 38 2.94 0.66 -15.83
CA GLN A 38 2.94 1.41 -17.09
C GLN A 38 3.96 2.57 -17.11
N LEU A 39 4.61 2.83 -15.98
CA LEU A 39 5.64 3.86 -15.83
C LEU A 39 7.04 3.27 -16.03
N SER A 40 7.98 4.12 -16.45
CA SER A 40 9.40 3.75 -16.43
C SER A 40 9.91 3.55 -15.00
N LEU A 41 11.01 2.81 -14.84
CA LEU A 41 11.67 2.60 -13.55
C LEU A 41 11.88 3.90 -12.75
N SER A 42 12.36 4.96 -13.39
CA SER A 42 12.62 6.24 -12.73
C SER A 42 11.35 6.96 -12.28
N GLU A 43 10.25 6.81 -13.03
CA GLU A 43 8.96 7.39 -12.66
C GLU A 43 8.31 6.61 -11.51
N GLN A 44 8.44 5.28 -11.50
CA GLN A 44 8.01 4.44 -10.37
C GLN A 44 8.79 4.78 -9.09
N ASP A 45 10.11 4.93 -9.19
CA ASP A 45 10.97 5.37 -8.08
C ASP A 45 10.53 6.72 -7.54
N GLN A 46 10.32 7.70 -8.41
CA GLN A 46 9.88 9.02 -7.99
C GLN A 46 8.52 8.99 -7.29
N GLU A 47 7.55 8.22 -7.80
CA GLU A 47 6.21 8.08 -7.21
C GLU A 47 6.26 7.48 -5.80
N LEU A 48 7.02 6.39 -5.63
CA LEU A 48 7.10 5.67 -4.36
C LEU A 48 8.00 6.38 -3.34
N LEU A 49 9.15 6.91 -3.77
CA LEU A 49 10.07 7.64 -2.89
C LEU A 49 9.46 8.96 -2.40
N THR A 50 8.77 9.70 -3.27
CA THR A 50 8.14 10.96 -2.85
C THR A 50 7.05 10.71 -1.81
N ALA A 51 6.23 9.68 -2.00
CA ALA A 51 5.20 9.30 -1.04
C ALA A 51 5.81 8.83 0.30
N LYS A 52 6.86 8.01 0.24
CA LYS A 52 7.63 7.56 1.42
C LYS A 52 8.15 8.76 2.22
N ASN A 53 8.94 9.63 1.59
CA ASN A 53 9.54 10.78 2.27
C ASN A 53 8.49 11.69 2.90
N LYS A 54 7.38 11.96 2.20
CA LYS A 54 6.31 12.80 2.77
C LYS A 54 5.69 12.19 4.03
N LEU A 55 5.41 10.89 4.00
CA LEU A 55 4.82 10.18 5.15
C LEU A 55 5.82 10.10 6.31
N GLU A 56 7.09 9.81 6.05
CA GLU A 56 8.16 9.80 7.07
C GLU A 56 8.36 11.19 7.70
N ASP A 57 8.31 12.24 6.87
CA ASP A 57 8.41 13.62 7.34
C ASP A 57 7.19 14.02 8.20
N LEU A 58 6.00 13.58 7.84
CA LEU A 58 4.77 13.87 8.58
C LEU A 58 4.71 13.10 9.91
N LEU A 59 4.95 11.80 9.85
CA LEU A 59 4.67 10.86 10.93
C LEU A 59 5.89 10.59 11.83
N LYS A 60 7.10 10.97 11.39
CA LYS A 60 8.36 10.75 12.12
C LYS A 60 8.64 9.27 12.43
N GLN A 61 8.24 8.39 11.52
CA GLN A 61 8.44 6.94 11.58
C GLN A 61 8.80 6.40 10.20
N ASP A 62 9.43 5.23 10.16
CA ASP A 62 9.78 4.55 8.92
C ASP A 62 8.53 4.03 8.19
N ILE A 63 8.50 4.20 6.87
CA ILE A 63 7.44 3.68 6.00
C ILE A 63 7.95 2.44 5.29
N THR A 64 7.53 1.27 5.75
CA THR A 64 8.10 -0.02 5.32
C THR A 64 7.11 -0.89 4.55
N SER A 65 5.89 -0.43 4.33
CA SER A 65 4.91 -1.17 3.51
C SER A 65 4.41 -0.33 2.35
N ILE A 66 4.15 -1.01 1.22
CA ILE A 66 3.58 -0.42 0.02
C ILE A 66 2.35 -1.25 -0.38
N ALA A 67 1.25 -0.58 -0.73
CA ALA A 67 0.18 -1.18 -1.52
C ALA A 67 0.24 -0.61 -2.93
N THR A 68 0.22 -1.43 -3.97
CA THR A 68 0.27 -0.92 -5.35
C THR A 68 -1.10 -0.38 -5.78
N PRO A 69 -1.17 0.84 -6.38
CA PRO A 69 -2.39 1.34 -7.02
C PRO A 69 -2.95 0.30 -7.99
N TYR A 70 -4.27 0.12 -8.03
CA TYR A 70 -4.94 -0.90 -8.85
C TYR A 70 -4.45 -2.35 -8.68
N GLY A 71 -3.54 -2.61 -7.73
CA GLY A 71 -2.93 -3.91 -7.51
C GLY A 71 -1.93 -4.36 -8.58
N ASN A 72 -1.55 -3.50 -9.54
CA ASN A 72 -0.63 -3.87 -10.62
C ASN A 72 0.84 -3.54 -10.28
N HIS A 73 1.75 -4.42 -10.69
CA HIS A 73 3.19 -4.26 -10.52
C HIS A 73 3.95 -4.96 -11.66
N ASN A 74 5.23 -4.63 -11.80
CA ASN A 74 6.16 -5.34 -12.67
C ASN A 74 7.53 -5.50 -11.97
N ALA A 75 8.52 -6.06 -12.67
CA ALA A 75 9.87 -6.25 -12.12
C ALA A 75 10.54 -4.94 -11.66
N ASP A 76 10.26 -3.83 -12.34
CA ASP A 76 10.75 -2.51 -11.94
C ASP A 76 10.12 -2.08 -10.61
N THR A 77 8.81 -2.31 -10.42
CA THR A 77 8.11 -2.02 -9.15
C THR A 77 8.74 -2.78 -7.99
N LEU A 78 9.06 -4.06 -8.19
CA LEU A 78 9.73 -4.90 -7.19
C LEU A 78 11.13 -4.36 -6.87
N SER A 79 11.88 -3.97 -7.90
CA SER A 79 13.23 -3.42 -7.75
C SER A 79 13.23 -2.10 -6.96
N VAL A 80 12.25 -1.23 -7.22
CA VAL A 80 12.05 0.01 -6.45
C VAL A 80 11.63 -0.29 -5.01
N ALA A 81 10.69 -1.20 -4.79
CA ALA A 81 10.29 -1.57 -3.43
C ALA A 81 11.48 -2.06 -2.59
N GLN A 82 12.36 -2.87 -3.19
CA GLN A 82 13.61 -3.33 -2.57
C GLN A 82 14.60 -2.19 -2.30
N SER A 83 14.80 -1.27 -3.26
CA SER A 83 15.72 -0.13 -3.07
C SER A 83 15.26 0.79 -1.93
N LEU A 84 13.95 0.92 -1.74
CA LEU A 84 13.32 1.68 -0.65
C LEU A 84 13.29 0.93 0.68
N LYS A 85 13.83 -0.30 0.74
CA LYS A 85 13.82 -1.18 1.93
C LYS A 85 12.40 -1.43 2.45
N THR A 86 11.49 -1.73 1.52
CA THR A 86 10.11 -2.13 1.84
C THR A 86 10.13 -3.54 2.41
N ASP A 87 9.48 -3.75 3.56
CA ASP A 87 9.31 -5.06 4.18
C ASP A 87 8.15 -5.83 3.54
N LEU A 88 7.05 -5.14 3.20
CA LEU A 88 5.81 -5.75 2.70
C LEU A 88 5.26 -4.98 1.48
N LEU A 89 5.09 -5.67 0.34
CA LEU A 89 4.42 -5.14 -0.85
C LEU A 89 3.11 -5.91 -1.10
N PHE A 90 1.99 -5.21 -0.95
CA PHE A 90 0.65 -5.74 -1.19
C PHE A 90 0.20 -5.48 -2.62
N THR A 91 -0.28 -6.53 -3.29
CA THR A 91 -0.66 -6.50 -4.71
C THR A 91 -2.17 -6.69 -4.89
N GLY A 92 -2.62 -6.78 -6.15
CA GLY A 92 -4.01 -7.11 -6.51
C GLY A 92 -4.30 -8.62 -6.54
N GLN A 93 -3.33 -9.47 -6.22
CA GLN A 93 -3.53 -10.91 -6.20
C GLN A 93 -4.49 -11.30 -5.07
N THR A 94 -5.53 -12.05 -5.40
CA THR A 94 -6.46 -12.58 -4.40
C THR A 94 -5.86 -13.78 -3.68
N GLY A 95 -5.92 -13.79 -2.35
CA GLY A 95 -5.48 -14.92 -1.53
C GLY A 95 -5.19 -14.52 -0.09
N ILE A 96 -4.91 -15.51 0.76
CA ILE A 96 -4.45 -15.29 2.13
C ILE A 96 -2.93 -15.12 2.14
N PRO A 97 -2.41 -14.00 2.68
CA PRO A 97 -0.98 -13.86 2.90
C PRO A 97 -0.55 -14.84 4.00
N SER A 98 0.52 -15.59 3.72
CA SER A 98 1.14 -16.53 4.66
C SER A 98 2.60 -16.18 4.81
N SER A 99 3.08 -16.04 6.05
CA SER A 99 4.49 -15.74 6.32
C SER A 99 5.45 -16.84 5.83
N GLU A 100 4.97 -18.07 5.68
CA GLU A 100 5.75 -19.22 5.22
C GLU A 100 5.75 -19.38 3.70
N LEU A 101 4.66 -18.96 3.04
CA LEU A 101 4.39 -19.31 1.64
C LEU A 101 4.32 -18.12 0.69
N SER A 102 4.10 -16.91 1.22
CA SER A 102 3.99 -15.71 0.39
C SER A 102 5.33 -15.01 0.26
N ASP A 103 5.63 -14.58 -0.96
CA ASP A 103 6.70 -13.63 -1.21
C ASP A 103 6.33 -12.30 -0.55
N PRO A 104 7.13 -11.75 0.39
CA PRO A 104 6.83 -10.48 1.05
C PRO A 104 6.72 -9.31 0.08
N TYR A 105 7.31 -9.42 -1.12
CA TYR A 105 7.20 -8.42 -2.17
C TYR A 105 6.01 -8.68 -3.12
N GLN A 106 5.19 -9.70 -2.88
CA GLN A 106 4.02 -10.01 -3.71
C GLN A 106 2.88 -10.56 -2.84
N LEU A 107 2.58 -9.88 -1.75
CA LEU A 107 1.57 -10.34 -0.80
C LEU A 107 0.17 -10.25 -1.44
N PRO A 108 -0.60 -11.36 -1.41
CA PRO A 108 -2.00 -11.33 -1.84
C PRO A 108 -2.87 -10.65 -0.77
N ARG A 109 -4.08 -10.27 -1.18
CA ARG A 109 -5.10 -9.69 -0.30
C ARG A 109 -6.45 -10.37 -0.51
N ILE A 110 -7.25 -10.42 0.55
CA ILE A 110 -8.66 -10.78 0.44
C ILE A 110 -9.43 -9.50 0.11
N SER A 111 -10.13 -9.48 -1.03
CA SER A 111 -10.98 -8.35 -1.40
C SER A 111 -12.35 -8.48 -0.73
N LEU A 112 -12.72 -7.52 0.10
CA LEU A 112 -14.06 -7.42 0.67
C LEU A 112 -14.91 -6.47 -0.18
N LEU A 113 -15.96 -7.00 -0.79
CA LEU A 113 -16.92 -6.25 -1.60
C LEU A 113 -18.16 -5.92 -0.76
N GLN A 114 -18.87 -4.86 -1.15
CA GLN A 114 -20.12 -4.45 -0.50
C GLN A 114 -21.19 -5.55 -0.53
N SER A 115 -21.16 -6.43 -1.53
CA SER A 115 -22.10 -7.53 -1.68
C SER A 115 -21.85 -8.70 -0.73
N HIS A 116 -20.68 -8.76 -0.07
CA HIS A 116 -20.37 -9.89 0.80
C HIS A 116 -21.21 -9.86 2.08
N SER A 117 -21.72 -11.02 2.47
CA SER A 117 -22.36 -11.20 3.76
C SER A 117 -21.32 -11.29 4.89
N PHE A 118 -21.81 -11.19 6.13
CA PHE A 118 -20.95 -11.42 7.29
C PHE A 118 -20.45 -12.86 7.35
N GLU A 119 -21.25 -13.83 6.91
CA GLU A 119 -20.88 -15.24 6.82
C GLU A 119 -19.76 -15.45 5.80
N GLU A 120 -19.82 -14.81 4.62
CA GLU A 120 -18.73 -14.86 3.63
C GLU A 120 -17.45 -14.23 4.19
N PHE A 121 -17.56 -13.11 4.93
CA PHE A 121 -16.42 -12.51 5.63
C PHE A 121 -15.77 -13.48 6.64
N LEU A 122 -16.58 -14.21 7.42
CA LEU A 122 -16.07 -15.21 8.35
C LEU A 122 -15.41 -16.39 7.63
N ASP A 123 -15.98 -16.83 6.51
CA ASP A 123 -15.44 -17.93 5.71
C ASP A 123 -14.04 -17.59 5.17
N PHE A 124 -13.85 -16.34 4.70
CA PHE A 124 -12.55 -15.85 4.26
C PHE A 124 -11.47 -15.87 5.35
N LEU A 125 -11.84 -15.74 6.62
CA LEU A 125 -10.88 -15.72 7.74
C LEU A 125 -10.59 -17.11 8.30
N LEU A 126 -11.53 -18.04 8.21
CA LEU A 126 -11.46 -19.31 8.93
C LEU A 126 -11.15 -20.51 8.03
N ASN A 127 -11.50 -20.44 6.75
CA ASN A 127 -11.55 -21.63 5.89
C ASN A 127 -10.74 -21.49 4.59
N TYR A 128 -10.04 -20.37 4.39
CA TYR A 128 -9.15 -20.15 3.26
C TYR A 128 -7.68 -20.47 3.57
#